data_AF-A0A850R7S2-F1
#
_entry.id   AF-A0A850R7S2-F1
#
_cell.length_a   1.000
_cell.length_b   1.000
_cell.length_c   1.000
_cell.angle_alpha   90.00
_cell.angle_beta   90.00
_cell.angle_gamma   90.00
#
_symmetry.space_group_name_H-M   'P 1'
#
loop_
_entity.id
_entity.type
_entity.pdbx_description
1 polymer ?
#
loop_
_entity_poly.entity_id
_entity_poly.type
_entity_poly.pdbx_seq_one_letter_code
_entity_poly.pdbx_strand_id
1 'polypeptide(L)' 'MPESFRWSYAICKQLSSAHSLASSYGDLELDDELRAAVERAVRPILERRLKQAEKQEAAR' A
#
# COMPACT_ATOMS: atom_id res chain seq x y z
N MET A 1 -10.27 -2.25 14.61
CA MET A 1 -9.66 -1.31 13.64
C MET A 1 -10.51 -1.34 12.38
N PRO A 2 -11.09 -0.20 11.95
CA PRO A 2 -11.83 -0.10 10.69
C PRO A 2 -10.98 -0.51 9.50
N GLU A 3 -11.60 -1.01 8.44
CA GLU A 3 -10.88 -1.44 7.25
C GLU A 3 -10.34 -0.24 6.48
N SER A 4 -11.09 0.87 6.46
CA SER A 4 -10.65 2.17 5.94
C SER A 4 -9.35 2.64 6.58
N PHE A 5 -9.21 2.50 7.90
CA PHE A 5 -8.00 2.87 8.64
C PHE A 5 -6.76 2.08 8.17
N ARG A 6 -6.92 0.78 7.88
CA ARG A 6 -5.81 -0.07 7.41
C ARG A 6 -5.30 0.40 6.04
N TRP A 7 -6.21 0.71 5.12
CA TRP A 7 -5.84 1.19 3.78
C TRP A 7 -5.22 2.59 3.83
N SER A 8 -5.77 3.50 4.64
CA SER A 8 -5.21 4.84 4.85
C SER A 8 -3.79 4.77 5.43
N TYR A 9 -3.56 3.93 6.45
CA TYR A 9 -2.24 3.73 7.03
C TYR A 9 -1.24 3.15 6.01
N ALA A 10 -1.67 2.19 5.19
CA ALA A 10 -0.83 1.61 4.15
C ALA A 10 -0.34 2.68 3.15
N ILE A 11 -1.22 3.59 2.73
CA ILE A 11 -0.88 4.70 1.82
C ILE A 11 0.08 5.70 2.48
N CYS A 12 -0.22 6.11 3.72
CA CYS A 12 0.49 7.20 4.38
C CYS A 12 1.84 6.79 4.99
N LYS A 13 2.00 5.51 5.35
CA LYS A 13 3.16 5.05 6.13
C LYS A 13 3.88 3.87 5.50
N GLN A 14 3.16 2.85 5.04
CA GLN A 14 3.80 1.59 4.63
C GLN A 14 4.34 1.64 3.21
N LEU A 15 3.63 2.30 2.29
CA LEU A 15 4.03 2.38 0.89
C LEU A 15 5.35 3.14 0.73
N SER A 16 5.50 4.27 1.41
CA SER A 16 6.75 5.06 1.38
C SER A 16 7.89 4.42 2.15
N SER A 17 7.62 3.46 3.04
CA SER A 17 8.65 2.69 3.75
C SER A 17 9.07 1.42 3.02
N ALA A 18 8.48 1.10 1.86
CA ALA A 18 8.86 -0.07 1.08
C ALA A 18 10.28 0.11 0.52
N HIS A 19 11.21 -0.70 1.01
CA HIS A 19 12.63 -0.64 0.65
C HIS A 19 13.19 -1.99 0.21
N SER A 20 12.45 -3.09 0.40
CA SER A 20 12.88 -4.40 -0.06
C SER A 20 11.69 -5.27 -0.49
N LEU A 21 11.98 -6.27 -1.33
CA LEU A 21 11.08 -7.36 -1.68
C LEU A 21 11.56 -8.63 -1.00
N ALA A 22 10.70 -9.24 -0.19
CA ALA A 22 10.96 -10.56 0.34
C ALA A 22 10.95 -11.58 -0.81
N SER A 23 12.07 -12.26 -1.01
CA SER A 23 12.19 -13.37 -1.97
C SER A 23 12.59 -14.66 -1.25
N SER A 24 12.40 -15.81 -1.90
CA SER A 24 12.85 -17.10 -1.35
C SER A 24 14.38 -17.20 -1.19
N TYR A 25 15.13 -16.25 -1.76
CA TYR A 25 16.60 -16.17 -1.69
C TYR A 25 17.09 -15.06 -0.77
N GLY A 26 16.19 -14.46 0.02
CA GLY A 26 16.46 -13.31 0.87
C GLY A 26 15.79 -12.03 0.37
N ASP A 27 16.10 -10.92 1.01
CA ASP A 27 15.50 -9.62 0.67
C ASP A 27 16.24 -8.98 -0.50
N LEU A 28 15.46 -8.52 -1.49
CA LEU A 28 15.96 -7.73 -2.61
C LEU A 28 15.70 -6.25 -2.31
N GLU A 29 16.75 -5.49 -2.08
CA GLU A 29 16.65 -4.04 -1.89
C GLU A 29 16.06 -3.36 -3.14
N LEU A 30 15.16 -2.42 -2.91
CA LEU A 30 14.56 -1.58 -3.92
C LEU A 30 15.40 -0.32 -4.09
N ASP A 31 15.98 -0.17 -5.27
CA ASP A 31 16.56 1.09 -5.70
C ASP A 31 15.48 2.16 -5.98
N ASP A 32 15.91 3.36 -6.34
CA ASP A 32 14.99 4.48 -6.57
C ASP A 32 14.01 4.22 -7.74
N GLU A 33 14.46 3.53 -8.78
CA GLU A 33 13.61 3.19 -9.93
C GLU A 33 12.52 2.19 -9.53
N LEU A 34 12.89 1.12 -8.83
CA LEU A 34 11.94 0.11 -8.37
C LEU A 34 11.00 0.66 -7.29
N ARG A 35 11.49 1.50 -6.36
CA ARG A 35 10.63 2.18 -5.37
C ARG A 35 9.57 3.02 -6.06
N ALA A 36 9.96 3.82 -7.06
CA ALA A 36 9.01 4.62 -7.82
C ALA A 36 8.01 3.76 -8.61
N ALA A 37 8.46 2.64 -9.19
CA ALA A 37 7.59 1.71 -9.89
C ALA A 37 6.56 1.05 -8.95
N VAL A 38 6.99 0.59 -7.78
CA VAL A 38 6.11 0.03 -6.74
C VAL A 38 5.10 1.07 -6.28
N GLU A 39 5.52 2.30 -5.99
CA GLU A 39 4.60 3.36 -5.58
C GLU A 39 3.54 3.64 -6.65
N ARG A 40 3.95 3.82 -7.90
CA ARG A 40 3.05 4.08 -9.03
C ARG A 40 2.04 2.95 -9.27
N ALA A 41 2.47 1.70 -9.10
CA ALA A 41 1.63 0.53 -9.30
C ALA A 41 0.64 0.32 -8.15
N VAL A 42 1.11 0.45 -6.90
CA VAL A 42 0.36 0.04 -5.70
C VAL A 42 -0.57 1.14 -5.20
N ARG A 43 -0.16 2.42 -5.25
CA ARG A 43 -0.96 3.57 -4.78
C ARG A 43 -2.41 3.58 -5.32
N PRO A 44 -2.67 3.47 -6.65
CA PRO A 44 -4.05 3.50 -7.16
C PRO A 44 -4.89 2.27 -6.74
N ILE A 45 -4.26 1.15 -6.38
CA ILE A 45 -4.96 -0.02 -5.84
C ILE A 45 -5.42 0.27 -4.41
N LEU A 46 -4.51 0.80 -3.57
CA LEU A 46 -4.82 1.13 -2.18
C LEU A 46 -5.89 2.22 -2.07
N GLU A 47 -5.83 3.27 -2.90
CA GLU A 47 -6.85 4.33 -2.92
C GLU A 47 -8.23 3.82 -3.30
N ARG A 48 -8.32 2.89 -4.26
CA ARG A 48 -9.59 2.26 -4.63
C ARG A 48 -10.16 1.43 -3.47
N ARG A 49 -9.31 0.66 -2.78
CA ARG A 49 -9.72 -0.15 -1.62
C ARG A 49 -10.15 0.72 -0.44
N LEU A 50 -9.45 1.82 -0.17
CA LEU A 50 -9.84 2.80 0.83
C LEU A 50 -11.26 3.33 0.58
N LYS A 51 -11.52 3.82 -0.65
CA LYS A 51 -12.84 4.33 -1.03
C LYS A 51 -13.94 3.27 -0.93
N GLN A 52 -13.63 2.01 -1.22
CA GLN A 52 -14.58 0.90 -1.06
C GLN A 52 -14.89 0.63 0.41
N ALA A 53 -13.87 0.61 1.27
CA ALA A 53 -14.04 0.42 2.70
C ALA A 53 -14.86 1.56 3.33
N GLU A 54 -14.58 2.81 3.00
CA GLU A 54 -15.34 3.98 3.48
C GLU A 54 -16.83 3.90 3.08
N LYS A 55 -17.13 3.46 1.84
CA LYS A 55 -18.52 3.27 1.38
C LYS A 55 -19.24 2.16 2.16
N GLN A 56 -18.55 1.06 2.44
CA GLN A 56 -19.13 -0.06 3.19
C GLN A 56 -19.38 0.31 4.65
N GLU A 57 -18.50 1.11 5.25
CA GLU A 57 -18.64 1.63 6.61
C GLU A 57 -19.79 2.64 6.70
N ALA A 58 -19.96 3.53 5.70
CA ALA A 58 -21.08 4.48 5.67
C ALA A 58 -22.45 3.85 5.39
N ALA A 59 -22.48 2.63 4.83
CA ALA A 59 -23.71 1.87 4.55
C ALA A 59 -24.12 0.94 5.70
N ARG A 60 -23.35 0.88 6.79
CA ARG A 60 -23.63 0.13 8.01
C ARG A 60 -24.19 1.05 9.09
#